data_AF-A0A8C4NMG6-F1
#
_entry.id   AF-A0A8C4NMG6-F1
#
_cell.length_a   1.000
_cell.length_b   1.000
_cell.length_c   1.000
_cell.angle_alpha   90.00
_cell.angle_beta   90.00
_cell.angle_gamma   90.00
#
_symmetry.space_group_name_H-M   'P 1'
#
loop_
_entity.id
_entity.type
_entity.pdbx_description
1 polymer ?
#
loop_
_entity_poly.entity_id
_entity_poly.type
_entity_poly.pdbx_seq_one_letter_code
_entity_poly.pdbx_strand_id
1 'polypeptide(L)'
;MKRKGLYPLRFKLQYKATLASRYQEVEILDKTEYLIMDARPGAQHVLRVSGQDIYGNGHWSNWSQEAIASPWKQFVVVTPTATLEIKTCTEYSITGTTDNNTKPRDPKNIYKVFLLVAVCITVFLLLVGVIVLTVELRRHNLQHRRMSGDRKNQQKTKTYNDKENVTHVELLPTEPSVLAVDSLSQPSNIDHMNPEYFLF
;
A
#
# COMPACT_ATOMS: atom_id res chain seq x y z
N MET A 1 -45.85 2.04 -15.30
CA MET A 1 -45.55 1.42 -13.99
C MET A 1 -44.07 1.60 -13.68
N LYS A 2 -43.69 2.54 -12.80
CA LYS A 2 -42.31 2.60 -12.27
C LYS A 2 -42.16 1.43 -11.30
N ARG A 3 -41.24 0.48 -11.56
CA ARG A 3 -40.86 -0.50 -10.53
C ARG A 3 -40.30 0.30 -9.36
N LYS A 4 -40.79 0.06 -8.14
CA LYS A 4 -40.10 0.55 -6.94
C LYS A 4 -38.67 0.01 -7.01
N GLY A 5 -37.68 0.89 -7.05
CA GLY A 5 -36.28 0.48 -6.98
C GLY A 5 -36.09 -0.31 -5.69
N LEU A 6 -35.54 -1.51 -5.80
CA LEU A 6 -35.09 -2.27 -4.65
C LEU A 6 -33.70 -1.72 -4.29
N TYR A 7 -33.50 -1.39 -3.02
CA TYR A 7 -32.22 -0.94 -2.48
C TYR A 7 -31.71 -2.05 -1.55
N PRO A 8 -31.03 -3.07 -2.10
CA PRO A 8 -30.47 -4.13 -1.27
C PRO A 8 -29.37 -3.59 -0.36
N LEU A 9 -29.21 -4.23 0.79
CA LEU A 9 -28.21 -3.86 1.80
C LEU A 9 -27.11 -4.92 1.87
N ARG A 10 -25.93 -4.48 2.25
CA ARG A 10 -24.86 -5.31 2.79
C ARG A 10 -24.75 -5.08 4.29
N PHE A 11 -24.24 -6.07 5.01
CA PHE A 11 -24.15 -6.03 6.46
C PHE A 11 -22.72 -6.25 6.94
N LYS A 12 -22.41 -5.71 8.10
CA LYS A 12 -21.25 -6.06 8.91
C LYS A 12 -21.74 -6.69 10.19
N LEU A 13 -21.21 -7.86 10.53
CA LEU A 13 -21.41 -8.52 11.81
C LEU A 13 -20.15 -8.36 12.63
N GLN A 14 -20.29 -7.90 13.86
CA GLN A 14 -19.25 -7.99 14.87
C GLN A 14 -19.67 -8.95 15.97
N TYR A 15 -18.76 -9.86 16.33
CA TYR A 15 -19.00 -10.80 17.42
C TYR A 15 -17.74 -10.99 18.27
N LYS A 16 -17.93 -11.28 19.55
CA LYS A 16 -16.85 -11.67 20.46
C LYS A 16 -17.38 -12.55 21.58
N ALA A 17 -16.51 -13.38 22.15
CA ALA A 17 -16.81 -13.96 23.46
C ALA A 17 -16.95 -12.83 24.50
N THR A 18 -17.83 -12.99 25.47
CA THR A 18 -18.06 -11.98 26.52
C THR A 18 -16.76 -11.64 27.26
N LEU A 19 -15.93 -12.67 27.49
CA LEU A 19 -14.62 -12.56 28.13
C LEU A 19 -13.49 -12.09 27.18
N ALA A 20 -13.76 -11.96 25.88
CA ALA A 20 -12.78 -11.48 24.92
C ALA A 20 -12.78 -9.94 24.86
N SER A 21 -11.58 -9.38 24.73
CA SER A 21 -11.36 -7.93 24.62
C SER A 21 -11.60 -7.38 23.22
N ARG A 22 -11.53 -8.22 22.18
CA ARG A 22 -11.59 -7.79 20.77
C ARG A 22 -12.79 -8.40 20.05
N TYR A 23 -13.41 -7.58 19.20
CA TYR A 23 -14.42 -8.02 18.24
C TYR A 23 -13.76 -8.64 17.00
N GLN A 24 -14.36 -9.72 16.51
CA GLN A 24 -14.17 -10.21 15.15
C GLN A 24 -15.22 -9.55 14.26
N GLU A 25 -14.83 -9.08 13.08
CA GLU A 25 -15.72 -8.43 12.11
C GLU A 25 -15.81 -9.27 10.84
N VAL A 26 -17.02 -9.44 10.32
CA VAL A 26 -17.30 -10.14 9.06
C VAL A 26 -18.27 -9.32 8.24
N GLU A 27 -17.97 -9.14 6.96
CA GLU A 27 -18.87 -8.52 5.99
C GLU A 27 -19.73 -9.59 5.31
N ILE A 28 -21.03 -9.33 5.26
CA ILE A 28 -22.06 -10.21 4.71
C ILE A 28 -22.68 -9.48 3.51
N LEU A 29 -22.38 -9.99 2.31
CA LEU A 29 -22.85 -9.44 1.04
C LEU A 29 -23.98 -10.33 0.49
N ASP A 30 -25.02 -9.71 -0.05
CA ASP A 30 -26.15 -10.39 -0.73
C ASP A 30 -26.87 -11.45 0.13
N LYS A 31 -26.69 -11.41 1.45
CA LYS A 31 -27.27 -12.36 2.41
C LYS A 31 -27.72 -11.64 3.67
N THR A 32 -28.68 -12.24 4.36
CA THR A 32 -29.19 -11.76 5.65
C THR A 32 -28.80 -12.66 6.81
N GLU A 33 -28.00 -13.69 6.56
CA GLU A 33 -27.58 -14.70 7.54
C GLU A 33 -26.08 -14.99 7.46
N TYR A 34 -25.51 -15.36 8.60
CA TYR A 34 -24.12 -15.79 8.73
C TYR A 34 -23.99 -16.80 9.88
N LEU A 35 -23.31 -17.92 9.60
CA LEU A 35 -23.05 -18.96 10.59
C LEU A 35 -21.66 -18.80 11.19
N ILE A 36 -21.60 -18.53 12.49
CA ILE A 36 -20.35 -18.44 13.26
C ILE A 36 -19.88 -19.85 13.60
N MET A 37 -18.75 -20.27 13.05
CA MET A 37 -18.21 -21.64 13.21
C MET A 37 -17.17 -21.77 14.33
N ASP A 38 -16.59 -20.66 14.78
CA ASP A 38 -15.52 -20.60 15.78
C ASP A 38 -16.04 -20.29 17.19
N ALA A 39 -17.37 -20.21 17.37
CA ALA A 39 -17.98 -19.92 18.65
C ALA A 39 -17.76 -21.08 19.64
N ARG A 40 -17.28 -20.77 20.84
CA ARG A 40 -17.02 -21.78 21.88
C ARG A 40 -18.33 -22.35 22.45
N PRO A 41 -18.53 -23.69 22.49
CA PRO A 41 -19.73 -24.32 23.07
C PRO A 41 -20.06 -23.83 24.48
N GLY A 42 -21.30 -23.42 24.70
CA GLY A 42 -21.79 -22.94 26.00
C GLY A 42 -21.21 -21.61 26.51
N ALA A 43 -20.31 -20.96 25.76
CA ALA A 43 -19.79 -19.64 26.13
C ALA A 43 -20.72 -18.53 25.63
N GLN A 44 -20.93 -17.50 26.44
CA GLN A 44 -21.69 -16.32 26.03
C GLN A 44 -20.89 -15.48 25.04
N HIS A 45 -21.53 -15.10 23.94
CA HIS A 45 -21.01 -14.21 22.92
C HIS A 45 -21.88 -12.97 22.80
N VAL A 46 -21.25 -11.84 22.52
CA VAL A 46 -21.91 -10.56 22.24
C VAL A 46 -21.83 -10.33 20.73
N LEU A 47 -22.96 -9.98 20.11
CA LEU A 47 -23.11 -9.80 18.67
C LEU A 47 -23.76 -8.44 18.38
N ARG A 48 -23.35 -7.80 17.28
CA ARG A 48 -23.97 -6.58 16.77
C ARG A 48 -23.82 -6.47 15.26
N VAL A 49 -24.77 -5.81 14.60
CA VAL A 49 -24.85 -5.72 13.14
C VAL A 49 -24.94 -4.25 12.71
N SER A 50 -24.30 -3.91 11.59
CA SER A 50 -24.45 -2.61 10.91
C SER A 50 -24.78 -2.85 9.44
N GLY A 51 -25.55 -1.96 8.82
CA GLY A 51 -25.97 -2.06 7.42
C GLY A 51 -25.50 -0.88 6.57
N GLN A 52 -25.28 -1.13 5.28
CA GLN A 52 -25.01 -0.11 4.27
C GLN A 52 -25.67 -0.52 2.94
N ASP A 53 -25.93 0.44 2.06
CA ASP A 53 -26.29 0.15 0.67
C ASP A 53 -25.28 -0.81 0.01
N ILE A 54 -25.77 -1.74 -0.79
CA ILE A 54 -24.91 -2.78 -1.39
C ILE A 54 -23.85 -2.21 -2.33
N TYR A 55 -24.16 -1.09 -2.98
CA TYR A 55 -23.23 -0.40 -3.89
C TYR A 55 -22.27 0.53 -3.12
N GLY A 56 -22.32 0.50 -1.78
CA GLY A 56 -21.49 1.33 -0.92
C GLY A 56 -21.91 2.79 -0.90
N ASN A 57 -23.13 3.11 -1.35
CA ASN A 57 -23.64 4.48 -1.29
C ASN A 57 -23.96 4.88 0.16
N GLY A 58 -23.57 6.09 0.56
CA GLY A 58 -23.76 6.58 1.92
C GLY A 58 -22.82 5.91 2.95
N HIS A 59 -23.17 6.02 4.23
CA HIS A 59 -22.35 5.51 5.33
C HIS A 59 -22.95 4.24 5.93
N TRP A 60 -22.12 3.48 6.65
CA TRP A 60 -22.60 2.42 7.53
C TRP A 60 -23.55 2.99 8.58
N SER A 61 -24.60 2.24 8.89
CA SER A 61 -25.48 2.56 10.00
C SER A 61 -24.71 2.48 11.33
N ASN A 62 -25.28 3.09 12.37
CA ASN A 62 -24.89 2.74 13.72
C ASN A 62 -25.04 1.23 13.95
N TRP A 63 -24.22 0.70 14.85
CA TRP A 63 -24.35 -0.68 15.30
C TRP A 63 -25.73 -0.90 15.94
N SER A 64 -26.31 -2.07 15.67
CA SER A 64 -27.50 -2.54 16.36
C SER A 64 -27.24 -2.67 17.86
N GLN A 65 -28.31 -2.77 18.63
CA GLN A 65 -28.23 -3.21 20.01
C GLN A 65 -27.44 -4.52 20.11
N GLU A 66 -26.62 -4.64 21.15
CA GLU A 66 -25.85 -5.84 21.42
C GLU A 66 -26.79 -7.00 21.79
N ALA A 67 -26.69 -8.09 21.04
CA ALA A 67 -27.38 -9.34 21.31
C ALA A 67 -26.42 -10.31 22.03
N ILE A 68 -26.92 -11.05 23.01
CA ILE A 68 -26.14 -12.06 23.73
C ILE A 68 -26.66 -13.44 23.36
N ALA A 69 -25.77 -14.33 22.95
CA ALA A 69 -26.11 -15.70 22.58
C ALA A 69 -25.06 -16.71 23.07
N SER A 70 -25.50 -17.93 23.37
CA SER A 70 -24.64 -19.05 23.73
C SER A 70 -24.80 -20.17 22.70
N PRO A 71 -23.71 -20.67 22.10
CA PRO A 71 -23.78 -21.85 21.24
C PRO A 71 -24.23 -23.08 22.01
N TRP A 72 -24.73 -24.09 21.29
CA TRP A 72 -25.17 -25.33 21.91
C TRP A 72 -24.04 -25.97 22.74
N LYS A 73 -24.42 -26.61 23.85
CA LYS A 73 -23.52 -27.41 24.69
C LYS A 73 -24.20 -28.75 24.95
N GLN A 74 -23.46 -29.85 24.80
CA GLN A 74 -23.96 -31.17 25.16
C GLN A 74 -24.07 -31.25 26.68
N PHE A 75 -25.26 -31.60 27.18
CA PHE A 75 -25.45 -31.94 28.59
C PHE A 75 -25.21 -33.44 28.75
N VAL A 76 -24.24 -33.82 29.58
CA VAL A 76 -24.09 -35.22 30.00
C VAL A 76 -25.15 -35.46 31.06
N VAL A 77 -26.25 -36.10 30.67
CA VAL A 77 -27.26 -36.59 31.62
C VAL A 77 -26.64 -37.79 32.33
N VAL A 78 -26.14 -37.56 33.54
CA VAL A 78 -25.73 -38.64 34.43
C VAL A 78 -27.00 -39.22 35.04
N THR A 79 -27.50 -40.32 34.47
CA THR A 79 -28.61 -41.08 35.06
C THR A 79 -28.18 -41.57 36.45
N PRO A 80 -28.93 -41.28 37.53
CA PRO A 80 -28.56 -41.74 38.87
C PRO A 80 -28.87 -43.23 39.02
N THR A 81 -27.98 -44.09 38.52
CA THR A 81 -27.89 -45.46 39.01
C THR A 81 -27.00 -45.43 40.24
N ALA A 82 -27.59 -45.63 41.41
CA ALA A 82 -26.90 -45.71 42.67
C ALA A 82 -25.71 -46.69 42.60
N THR A 83 -24.49 -46.20 42.81
CA THR A 83 -23.56 -46.62 43.88
C THR A 83 -22.23 -45.89 43.68
N LEU A 84 -21.89 -45.11 44.70
CA LEU A 84 -20.59 -44.51 45.05
C LEU A 84 -19.39 -44.82 44.14
N GLU A 85 -18.83 -43.77 43.52
CA GLU A 85 -17.39 -43.49 43.53
C GLU A 85 -17.15 -42.07 43.01
N ILE A 86 -16.86 -41.15 43.94
CA ILE A 86 -16.39 -39.80 43.62
C ILE A 86 -14.98 -39.95 43.05
N LYS A 87 -14.84 -39.85 41.73
CA LYS A 87 -13.53 -39.68 41.09
C LYS A 87 -13.49 -38.33 40.41
N THR A 88 -13.04 -37.34 41.18
CA THR A 88 -12.44 -36.12 40.65
C THR A 88 -11.29 -36.53 39.73
N CYS A 89 -11.44 -36.32 38.42
CA CYS A 89 -10.31 -36.32 37.50
C CYS A 89 -10.50 -35.20 36.48
N THR A 90 -9.80 -34.10 36.75
CA THR A 90 -9.27 -33.20 35.73
C THR A 90 -8.47 -34.04 34.74
N GLU A 91 -9.07 -34.45 33.62
CA GLU A 91 -8.30 -34.91 32.47
C GLU A 91 -9.11 -34.76 31.19
N TYR A 92 -8.60 -33.90 30.31
CA TYR A 92 -9.04 -33.78 28.93
C TYR A 92 -8.55 -35.04 28.21
N SER A 93 -9.43 -36.04 28.05
CA SER A 93 -9.21 -37.11 27.10
C SER A 93 -10.20 -36.93 25.96
N ILE A 94 -9.68 -36.44 24.83
CA ILE A 94 -10.40 -36.38 23.57
C ILE A 94 -10.35 -37.79 22.98
N THR A 95 -11.46 -38.51 23.06
CA THR A 95 -11.71 -39.66 22.18
C THR A 95 -12.99 -39.39 21.41
N GLY A 96 -12.81 -39.24 20.10
CA GLY A 96 -13.82 -38.73 19.19
C GLY A 96 -14.99 -39.69 19.00
N THR A 97 -16.12 -39.09 18.68
CA THR A 97 -17.06 -39.67 17.72
C THR A 97 -17.54 -38.50 16.87
N THR A 98 -16.93 -38.39 15.69
CA THR A 98 -17.31 -37.47 14.62
C THR A 98 -18.31 -38.20 13.73
N ASP A 99 -19.57 -37.88 13.87
CA ASP A 99 -20.65 -38.19 12.95
C ASP A 99 -21.26 -36.87 12.45
N ASN A 100 -20.45 -36.14 11.70
CA ASN A 100 -20.91 -35.03 10.89
C ASN A 100 -20.24 -35.15 9.52
N ASN A 101 -21.07 -35.43 8.53
CA ASN A 101 -20.78 -35.37 7.11
C ASN A 101 -20.22 -33.98 6.76
N THR A 102 -18.93 -33.80 6.96
CA THR A 102 -18.14 -32.76 6.32
C THR A 102 -16.83 -33.43 5.94
N LYS A 103 -16.67 -33.62 4.63
CA LYS A 103 -15.44 -34.14 4.03
C LYS A 103 -14.24 -33.43 4.66
N PRO A 104 -13.27 -34.18 5.25
CA PRO A 104 -12.11 -33.58 5.89
C PRO A 104 -11.41 -32.67 4.88
N ARG A 105 -11.22 -31.40 5.25
CA ARG A 105 -10.53 -30.43 4.41
C ARG A 105 -9.08 -30.90 4.32
N ASP A 106 -8.73 -31.49 3.18
CA ASP A 106 -7.44 -32.15 3.00
C ASP A 106 -6.31 -31.23 3.47
N PRO A 107 -5.44 -31.68 4.40
CA PRO A 107 -4.24 -30.92 4.80
C PRO A 107 -3.35 -30.63 3.57
N LYS A 108 -3.60 -31.34 2.47
CA LYS A 108 -3.01 -31.15 1.16
C LYS A 108 -3.29 -29.78 0.53
N ASN A 109 -4.41 -29.15 0.87
CA ASN A 109 -4.81 -27.88 0.25
C ASN A 109 -4.24 -26.66 0.95
N ILE A 110 -3.84 -26.77 2.23
CA ILE A 110 -3.30 -25.63 2.98
C ILE A 110 -1.90 -25.26 2.49
N TYR A 111 -1.02 -26.24 2.26
CA TYR A 111 0.32 -25.97 1.74
C TYR A 111 0.29 -25.43 0.31
N LYS A 112 -0.75 -25.76 -0.48
CA LYS A 112 -0.90 -25.22 -1.84
C LYS A 112 -1.18 -23.72 -1.81
N VAL A 113 -1.97 -23.24 -0.85
CA VAL A 113 -2.24 -21.81 -0.68
C VAL A 113 -0.95 -21.09 -0.26
N PHE A 114 -0.20 -21.64 0.70
CA PHE A 114 1.10 -21.07 1.09
C PHE A 114 2.12 -21.08 -0.05
N LEU A 115 2.17 -22.15 -0.84
CA LEU A 115 3.03 -22.25 -2.01
C LEU A 115 2.65 -21.21 -3.07
N LEU A 116 1.36 -21.01 -3.33
CA LEU A 116 0.85 -20.02 -4.28
C LEU A 116 1.21 -18.60 -3.85
N VAL A 117 1.01 -18.26 -2.57
CA VAL A 117 1.40 -16.97 -2.01
C VAL A 117 2.90 -16.75 -2.10
N ALA A 118 3.71 -17.76 -1.76
CA ALA A 118 5.16 -17.68 -1.86
C ALA A 118 5.61 -17.43 -3.31
N VAL A 119 5.04 -18.14 -4.30
CA VAL A 119 5.33 -17.94 -5.72
C VAL A 119 4.92 -16.54 -6.19
N CYS A 120 3.77 -16.02 -5.74
CA CYS A 120 3.37 -14.65 -6.08
C CYS A 120 4.36 -13.61 -5.53
N ILE A 121 4.82 -13.78 -4.28
CA ILE A 121 5.79 -12.88 -3.66
C ILE A 121 7.13 -12.94 -4.39
N THR A 122 7.63 -14.13 -4.73
CA THR A 122 8.92 -14.26 -5.43
C THR A 122 8.88 -13.62 -6.82
N VAL A 123 7.81 -13.84 -7.59
CA VAL A 123 7.63 -13.19 -8.90
C VAL A 123 7.56 -11.67 -8.75
N PHE A 124 6.83 -11.17 -7.75
CA PHE A 124 6.74 -9.73 -7.50
C PHE A 124 8.11 -9.12 -7.15
N LEU A 125 8.89 -9.76 -6.28
CA LEU A 125 10.24 -9.30 -5.92
C LEU A 125 11.20 -9.31 -7.11
N LEU A 126 11.11 -10.32 -7.98
CA LEU A 126 11.90 -10.37 -9.22
C LEU A 126 11.51 -9.23 -10.18
N LEU A 127 10.22 -8.95 -10.35
CA LEU A 127 9.75 -7.84 -11.19
C LEU A 127 10.25 -6.49 -10.66
N VAL A 128 10.13 -6.25 -9.34
CA VAL A 128 10.66 -5.05 -8.70
C VAL A 128 12.18 -4.95 -8.88
N GLY A 129 12.90 -6.04 -8.67
CA GLY A 129 14.36 -6.11 -8.87
C GLY A 129 14.78 -5.77 -10.31
N VAL A 130 14.08 -6.31 -11.32
CA VAL A 130 14.31 -5.99 -12.73
C VAL A 130 14.01 -4.52 -13.01
N ILE A 131 12.92 -3.98 -12.49
CA ILE A 131 12.59 -2.56 -12.66
C ILE A 131 13.69 -1.68 -12.06
N VAL A 132 14.11 -1.95 -10.82
CA VAL A 132 15.21 -1.21 -10.17
C VAL A 132 16.50 -1.34 -10.98
N LEU A 133 16.88 -2.55 -11.38
CA LEU A 133 18.08 -2.78 -12.20
C LEU A 133 18.02 -2.02 -13.52
N THR A 134 16.88 -2.02 -14.21
CA THR A 134 16.72 -1.26 -15.47
C THR A 134 16.81 0.25 -15.24
N VAL A 135 16.28 0.76 -14.13
CA VAL A 135 16.39 2.18 -13.75
C VAL A 135 17.84 2.53 -13.43
N GLU A 136 18.53 1.73 -12.63
CA GLU A 136 19.93 1.95 -12.27
C GLU A 136 20.86 1.83 -13.48
N LEU A 137 20.63 0.86 -14.37
CA LEU A 137 21.36 0.75 -15.63
C LEU A 137 21.09 1.96 -16.55
N ARG A 138 19.85 2.46 -16.61
CA ARG A 138 19.53 3.68 -17.34
C ARG A 138 20.20 4.89 -16.72
N ARG A 139 20.18 5.02 -15.39
CA ARG A 139 20.84 6.10 -14.65
C ARG A 139 22.35 6.10 -14.90
N HIS A 140 23.00 4.95 -14.76
CA HIS A 140 24.42 4.78 -15.03
C HIS A 140 24.79 5.09 -16.49
N ASN A 141 24.02 4.59 -17.46
CA ASN A 141 24.26 4.88 -18.87
C ASN A 141 24.03 6.36 -19.24
N LEU A 142 23.04 7.02 -18.62
CA LEU A 142 22.82 8.46 -18.79
C LEU A 142 23.98 9.27 -18.21
N GLN A 143 24.52 8.86 -17.06
CA GLN A 143 25.71 9.49 -16.47
C GLN A 143 26.95 9.32 -17.37
N HIS A 144 27.15 8.13 -17.94
CA HIS A 144 28.25 7.90 -18.87
C HIS A 144 28.11 8.72 -20.17
N ARG A 145 26.87 8.97 -20.62
CA ARG A 145 26.59 9.86 -21.76
C ARG A 145 26.85 11.33 -21.46
N ARG A 146 26.67 11.80 -20.23
CA ARG A 146 27.02 13.18 -19.83
C ARG A 146 28.53 13.43 -20.02
N MET A 147 29.37 12.51 -19.56
CA MET A 147 30.84 12.63 -19.72
C MET A 147 31.32 12.50 -21.19
N SER A 148 30.59 11.75 -22.03
CA SER A 148 30.91 11.63 -23.46
C SER A 148 30.46 12.85 -24.27
N GLY A 149 29.39 13.54 -23.86
CA GLY A 149 28.92 14.78 -24.50
C GLY A 149 29.88 15.95 -24.30
N ASP A 150 30.42 16.12 -23.09
CA ASP A 150 31.35 17.21 -22.76
C ASP A 150 32.67 17.12 -23.54
N ARG A 151 33.17 15.90 -23.80
CA ARG A 151 34.39 15.69 -24.60
C ARG A 151 34.22 16.13 -26.06
N LYS A 152 33.03 15.95 -26.66
CA LYS A 152 32.75 16.37 -28.05
C LYS A 152 32.64 17.89 -28.16
N ASN A 153 32.05 18.54 -27.16
CA ASN A 153 31.94 19.99 -27.10
C ASN A 153 33.31 20.66 -26.93
N GLN A 154 34.20 20.10 -26.09
CA GLN A 154 35.57 20.61 -25.95
C GLN A 154 36.44 20.42 -27.20
N GLN A 155 36.26 19.35 -27.97
CA GLN A 155 36.94 19.21 -29.26
C GLN A 155 36.45 20.24 -30.28
N LYS A 156 35.13 20.50 -30.33
CA LYS A 156 34.54 21.49 -31.24
C LYS A 156 34.99 22.93 -30.94
N THR A 157 35.11 23.31 -29.67
CA THR A 157 35.63 24.64 -29.28
C THR A 157 37.13 24.77 -29.59
N LYS A 158 37.92 23.70 -29.45
CA LYS A 158 39.33 23.69 -29.87
C LYS A 158 39.48 23.85 -31.38
N THR A 159 38.67 23.18 -32.19
CA THR A 159 38.70 23.31 -33.66
C THR A 159 38.16 24.67 -34.16
N TYR A 160 37.38 25.39 -33.35
CA TYR A 160 36.93 26.75 -33.66
C TYR A 160 38.03 27.77 -33.36
N ASN A 161 38.63 27.70 -32.16
CA ASN A 161 39.72 28.61 -31.78
C ASN A 161 40.98 28.43 -32.64
N ASP A 162 41.24 27.21 -33.14
CA ASP A 162 42.36 26.91 -34.04
C ASP A 162 42.15 27.37 -35.50
N LYS A 163 40.96 27.89 -35.83
CA LYS A 163 40.70 28.55 -37.12
C LYS A 163 40.82 30.06 -37.02
N GLU A 164 40.56 30.62 -35.84
CA GLU A 164 40.56 32.06 -35.58
C GLU A 164 42.00 32.59 -35.39
N ASN A 165 42.87 31.79 -34.76
CA ASN A 165 44.30 32.08 -34.59
C ASN A 165 45.11 32.03 -35.90
N VAL A 166 44.68 31.24 -36.90
CA VAL A 166 45.33 31.17 -38.23
C VAL A 166 45.02 32.42 -39.07
N THR A 167 43.87 33.06 -38.86
CA THR A 167 43.45 34.27 -39.60
C THR A 167 44.17 35.56 -39.20
N HIS A 168 44.89 35.59 -38.07
CA HIS A 168 45.51 36.82 -37.54
C HIS A 168 47.01 36.99 -37.89
N VAL A 169 47.63 36.05 -38.62
CA VAL A 169 49.08 36.08 -38.89
C VAL A 169 49.45 36.70 -40.25
N GLU A 170 48.47 37.04 -41.10
CA GLU A 170 48.77 37.56 -42.44
C GLU A 170 48.37 39.04 -42.58
N LEU A 171 49.35 39.85 -43.02
CA LEU A 171 49.28 41.20 -43.61
C LEU A 171 49.61 42.40 -42.70
N LEU A 172 50.91 42.72 -42.68
CA LEU A 172 51.47 44.07 -42.52
C LEU A 172 50.98 44.97 -43.67
N PRO A 173 50.68 46.27 -43.43
CA PRO A 173 51.52 47.28 -44.08
C PRO A 173 51.76 48.59 -43.26
N THR A 174 52.79 49.27 -43.75
CA THR A 174 53.49 50.52 -43.42
C THR A 174 52.66 51.77 -43.07
N GLU A 175 53.19 52.54 -42.11
CA GLU A 175 52.95 53.96 -41.74
C GLU A 175 52.98 54.96 -42.94
N PRO A 176 52.58 56.27 -42.84
CA PRO A 176 52.84 57.17 -41.70
C PRO A 176 51.81 58.28 -41.33
N SER A 177 51.98 58.78 -40.09
CA SER A 177 51.85 60.17 -39.58
C SER A 177 50.54 60.98 -39.70
N VAL A 178 50.02 61.46 -38.54
CA VAL A 178 49.96 62.90 -38.12
C VAL A 178 48.90 63.11 -37.00
N LEU A 179 49.41 63.54 -35.83
CA LEU A 179 48.90 64.50 -34.83
C LEU A 179 47.49 64.40 -34.19
N ALA A 180 47.53 64.13 -32.87
CA ALA A 180 47.11 65.00 -31.77
C ALA A 180 45.76 64.77 -31.02
N VAL A 181 45.93 64.87 -29.69
CA VAL A 181 45.03 65.32 -28.59
C VAL A 181 43.85 64.44 -28.12
N ASP A 182 44.20 63.53 -27.21
CA ASP A 182 43.84 63.45 -25.76
C ASP A 182 42.44 63.85 -25.22
N SER A 183 42.00 63.00 -24.27
CA SER A 183 41.20 63.26 -23.06
C SER A 183 39.69 62.91 -23.00
N LEU A 184 39.49 61.70 -22.44
CA LEU A 184 38.64 61.32 -21.29
C LEU A 184 37.11 61.59 -21.21
N SER A 185 36.40 60.45 -21.13
CA SER A 185 35.52 60.00 -20.04
C SER A 185 34.14 60.64 -19.81
N GLN A 186 33.08 59.82 -19.95
CA GLN A 186 31.88 59.82 -19.11
C GLN A 186 31.31 58.39 -19.01
N PRO A 187 30.79 57.98 -17.85
CA PRO A 187 29.59 57.15 -17.82
C PRO A 187 28.54 57.70 -16.84
N SER A 188 27.27 57.69 -17.25
CA SER A 188 26.15 57.85 -16.32
C SER A 188 24.92 57.15 -16.88
N ASN A 189 24.52 56.03 -16.29
CA ASN A 189 23.13 55.83 -15.92
C ASN A 189 22.99 54.63 -14.96
N ILE A 190 22.43 54.88 -13.77
CA ILE A 190 21.93 53.87 -12.84
C ILE A 190 20.43 54.15 -12.70
N ASP A 191 19.61 53.32 -13.34
CA ASP A 191 18.20 53.13 -13.01
C ASP A 191 18.09 51.85 -12.20
N HIS A 192 17.65 51.94 -10.94
CA HIS A 192 16.63 51.04 -10.37
C HIS A 192 16.21 51.41 -8.93
N MET A 193 14.96 51.86 -8.80
CA MET A 193 14.02 51.60 -7.69
C MET A 193 13.99 50.09 -7.35
N ASN A 194 13.70 49.54 -6.16
CA ASN A 194 13.05 49.96 -4.91
C ASN A 194 13.09 48.71 -3.99
N PRO A 195 13.40 48.77 -2.67
CA PRO A 195 13.20 47.65 -1.77
C PRO A 195 11.88 47.75 -0.99
N GLU A 196 11.13 46.65 -1.09
CA GLU A 196 10.37 45.97 -0.03
C GLU A 196 9.41 46.74 0.91
N TYR A 197 8.20 46.17 0.95
CA TYR A 197 7.10 46.49 1.84
C TYR A 197 7.44 46.15 3.30
N PHE A 198 7.24 47.13 4.18
CA PHE A 198 7.26 46.96 5.63
C PHE A 198 5.95 46.33 6.14
N LEU A 199 6.12 45.37 7.07
CA LEU A 199 5.13 44.88 8.02
C LEU A 199 4.50 46.03 8.82
N PHE A 200 3.16 46.05 8.93
CA PHE A 200 2.37 45.99 10.17
C PHE A 200 0.88 45.84 9.83
#